data_AF-D7KME9-F1
#
_entry.id   AF-D7KME9-F1
#
_cell.length_a   1.000
_cell.length_b   1.000
_cell.length_c   1.000
_cell.angle_alpha   90.00
_cell.angle_beta   90.00
_cell.angle_gamma   90.00
#
_symmetry.space_group_name_H-M   'P 1'
#
loop_
_entity.id
_entity.type
_entity.pdbx_description
1 polymer ?
#
loop_
_entity_poly.entity_id
_entity_poly.type
_entity_poly.pdbx_seq_one_letter_code
_entity_poly.pdbx_strand_id
1 'polypeptide(L)'
;MASFSSSTENATPPLTTGDRASSPSAAHESANSSIFKKLGSLISETLDFIMKEEEKKGVSVSHEDLVSWAKQLDKEGKREYALEIFMWMDKKKMSFSTSELALFVNVIAKTRGLDDAHAYLKKVDPDCDRMDQPNKNWPAYVSLLRLETELLKKRGIVRAVRPLAVASE
;
A
#
# COMPACT_ATOMS: atom_id res chain seq x y z
N MET A 1 -17.17 -11.80 82.08
CA MET A 1 -17.09 -11.71 80.60
C MET A 1 -18.44 -11.18 80.11
N ALA A 2 -18.45 -10.01 79.47
CA ALA A 2 -19.63 -9.31 78.93
C ALA A 2 -20.36 -10.19 77.88
N SER A 3 -21.69 -10.34 77.80
CA SER A 3 -22.85 -9.43 77.72
C SER A 3 -23.10 -8.76 76.35
N PHE A 4 -24.33 -9.03 75.83
CA PHE A 4 -25.13 -8.40 74.75
C PHE A 4 -24.75 -8.69 73.28
N SER A 5 -25.64 -8.71 72.28
CA SER A 5 -27.09 -8.99 72.07
C SER A 5 -27.43 -8.54 70.63
N SER A 6 -28.57 -9.00 70.08
CA SER A 6 -29.40 -8.34 69.05
C SER A 6 -28.91 -8.46 67.59
N SER A 7 -29.60 -9.14 66.66
CA SER A 7 -30.93 -8.95 66.02
C SER A 7 -30.94 -7.97 64.83
N THR A 8 -31.86 -8.26 63.88
CA THR A 8 -32.41 -7.42 62.79
C THR A 8 -31.53 -7.25 61.54
N GLU A 9 -31.91 -7.82 60.39
CA GLU A 9 -32.92 -7.38 59.39
C GLU A 9 -32.35 -6.46 58.30
N ASN A 10 -32.69 -6.83 57.06
CA ASN A 10 -33.21 -5.98 55.98
C ASN A 10 -32.33 -5.57 54.78
N ALA A 11 -33.01 -5.70 53.62
CA ALA A 11 -33.02 -4.81 52.46
C ALA A 11 -31.92 -4.86 51.38
N THR A 12 -32.35 -5.37 50.20
CA THR A 12 -31.98 -5.01 48.80
C THR A 12 -31.79 -3.49 48.62
N PRO A 13 -30.88 -2.94 47.76
CA PRO A 13 -31.02 -2.89 46.27
C PRO A 13 -29.66 -2.72 45.50
N PRO A 14 -29.57 -2.15 44.27
CA PRO A 14 -30.12 -2.51 42.95
C PRO A 14 -29.03 -2.70 41.85
N LEU A 15 -29.47 -2.90 40.60
CA LEU A 15 -28.73 -2.93 39.32
C LEU A 15 -27.48 -2.03 39.23
N THR A 16 -26.40 -2.56 38.64
CA THR A 16 -25.37 -1.75 37.95
C THR A 16 -24.97 -2.43 36.63
N THR A 17 -25.48 -1.83 35.56
CA THR A 17 -24.77 -1.42 34.33
C THR A 17 -23.74 -2.39 33.75
N GLY A 18 -24.15 -3.06 32.67
CA GLY A 18 -23.22 -3.72 31.75
C GLY A 18 -22.34 -2.68 31.04
N ASP A 19 -21.04 -2.70 31.35
CA ASP A 19 -20.04 -1.98 30.58
C ASP A 19 -19.88 -2.65 29.20
N ARG A 20 -20.41 -1.94 28.20
CA ARG A 20 -20.13 -2.16 26.79
C ARG A 20 -18.65 -1.86 26.56
N ALA A 21 -17.84 -2.90 26.46
CA ALA A 21 -16.47 -2.81 25.97
C ALA A 21 -16.47 -2.20 24.55
N SER A 22 -16.21 -0.90 24.47
CA SER A 22 -15.92 -0.22 23.21
C SER A 22 -14.58 -0.71 22.69
N SER A 23 -14.61 -1.44 21.57
CA SER A 23 -13.41 -1.94 20.90
C SER A 23 -12.45 -0.80 20.50
N PRO A 24 -11.14 -0.90 20.79
CA PRO A 24 -10.14 0.13 20.46
C PRO A 24 -9.74 0.19 18.96
N SER A 25 -10.43 -0.55 18.09
CA SER A 25 -9.99 -0.81 16.70
C SER A 25 -9.89 0.45 15.83
N ALA A 26 -10.88 1.36 15.90
CA ALA A 26 -10.95 2.50 14.98
C ALA A 26 -9.92 3.60 15.29
N ALA A 27 -9.62 3.83 16.58
CA ALA A 27 -8.65 4.85 16.98
C ALA A 27 -7.21 4.44 16.60
N HIS A 28 -6.88 3.16 16.73
CA HIS A 28 -5.56 2.60 16.41
C HIS A 28 -5.27 2.64 14.89
N GLU A 29 -6.25 2.36 14.04
CA GLU A 29 -6.10 2.47 12.57
C GLU A 29 -5.84 3.92 12.12
N SER A 30 -6.54 4.90 12.71
CA SER A 30 -6.36 6.31 12.35
C SER A 30 -4.98 6.86 12.77
N ALA A 31 -4.46 6.43 13.93
CA ALA A 31 -3.15 6.84 14.42
C ALA A 31 -2.01 6.27 13.58
N ASN A 32 -2.10 4.99 13.19
CA ASN A 32 -1.14 4.36 12.28
C ASN A 32 -1.13 5.05 10.91
N SER A 33 -2.29 5.42 10.38
CA SER A 33 -2.39 6.21 9.15
C SER A 33 -1.71 7.59 9.28
N SER A 34 -1.88 8.27 10.42
CA SER A 34 -1.26 9.56 10.69
C SER A 34 0.27 9.46 10.80
N ILE A 35 0.79 8.47 11.54
CA ILE A 35 2.23 8.22 11.67
C ILE A 35 2.84 7.89 10.30
N PHE A 36 2.19 7.04 9.52
CA PHE A 36 2.65 6.69 8.18
C PHE A 36 2.73 7.91 7.25
N LYS A 37 1.72 8.79 7.28
CA LYS A 37 1.75 10.06 6.53
C LYS A 37 2.91 10.96 6.97
N LYS A 38 3.19 11.05 8.27
CA LYS A 38 4.34 11.81 8.79
C LYS A 38 5.68 11.25 8.32
N LEU A 39 5.85 9.92 8.37
CA LEU A 39 7.04 9.25 7.85
C LEU A 39 7.24 9.51 6.36
N GLY A 40 6.17 9.41 5.56
CA GLY A 40 6.22 9.75 4.13
C GLY A 40 6.58 11.22 3.87
N SER A 41 6.13 12.15 4.73
CA SER A 41 6.55 13.56 4.65
C SER A 41 8.05 13.73 4.90
N LEU A 42 8.56 13.11 5.97
CA LEU A 42 9.97 13.18 6.35
C LEU A 42 10.90 12.63 5.26
N ILE A 43 10.53 11.49 4.67
CA ILE A 43 11.26 10.91 3.52
C ILE A 43 11.26 11.88 2.34
N SER A 44 10.11 12.50 2.04
CA SER A 44 10.02 13.48 0.96
C SER A 44 10.88 14.71 1.20
N GLU A 45 10.90 15.22 2.43
CA GLU A 45 11.70 16.37 2.84
C GLU A 45 13.20 16.06 2.78
N THR A 46 13.58 14.83 3.16
CA THR A 46 14.96 14.36 3.07
C THR A 46 15.43 14.30 1.62
N LEU A 47 14.61 13.74 0.71
CA LEU A 47 14.92 13.73 -0.72
C LEU A 47 15.02 15.15 -1.30
N ASP A 48 14.11 16.05 -0.93
CA ASP A 48 14.16 17.46 -1.32
C ASP A 48 15.44 18.16 -0.85
N PHE A 49 15.87 17.87 0.38
CA PHE A 49 17.09 18.41 0.95
C PHE A 49 18.32 17.91 0.19
N ILE A 50 18.41 16.60 -0.06
CA ILE A 50 19.52 15.99 -0.82
C ILE A 50 19.61 16.58 -2.23
N MET A 51 18.49 16.66 -2.96
CA MET A 51 18.46 17.24 -4.31
C MET A 51 19.00 18.69 -4.31
N LYS A 52 18.53 19.53 -3.39
CA LYS A 52 18.99 20.92 -3.27
C LYS A 52 20.46 21.04 -2.90
N GLU A 53 20.97 20.19 -2.02
CA GLU A 53 22.38 20.20 -1.63
C GLU A 53 23.28 19.76 -2.80
N GLU A 54 22.85 18.79 -3.60
CA GLU A 54 23.59 18.36 -4.80
C GLU A 54 23.55 19.43 -5.90
N GLU A 55 22.40 20.10 -6.10
CA GLU A 55 22.28 21.22 -7.04
C GLU A 55 23.25 22.37 -6.67
N LYS A 56 23.39 22.69 -5.37
CA LYS A 56 24.38 23.69 -4.91
C LYS A 56 25.82 23.32 -5.23
N LYS A 57 26.12 22.02 -5.31
CA LYS A 57 27.45 21.49 -5.70
C LYS A 57 27.61 21.45 -7.23
N GLY A 58 26.61 21.88 -7.98
CA GLY A 58 26.60 21.84 -9.44
C GLY A 58 26.21 20.47 -10.01
N VAL A 59 25.69 19.55 -9.19
CA VAL A 59 25.22 18.23 -9.63
C VAL A 59 23.70 18.31 -9.84
N SER A 60 23.27 18.19 -11.10
CA SER A 60 21.85 18.06 -11.43
C SER A 60 21.46 16.58 -11.52
N VAL A 61 20.46 16.17 -10.75
CA VAL A 61 19.88 14.83 -10.87
C VAL A 61 18.73 14.86 -11.87
N SER A 62 18.83 14.04 -12.92
CA SER A 62 17.80 13.94 -13.94
C SER A 62 16.67 12.99 -13.56
N HIS A 63 15.58 13.05 -14.33
CA HIS A 63 14.48 12.09 -14.22
C HIS A 63 14.98 10.65 -14.49
N GLU A 64 15.82 10.50 -15.52
CA GLU A 64 16.41 9.22 -15.92
C GLU A 64 17.31 8.63 -14.83
N ASP A 65 18.05 9.47 -14.11
CA ASP A 65 18.87 9.03 -12.98
C ASP A 65 18.00 8.42 -11.86
N LEU A 66 16.92 9.11 -11.49
CA LEU A 66 16.00 8.64 -10.45
C LEU A 66 15.35 7.31 -10.85
N VAL A 67 14.89 7.19 -12.09
CA VAL A 67 14.32 5.95 -12.63
C VAL A 67 15.36 4.83 -12.63
N SER A 68 16.60 5.13 -13.05
CA SER A 68 17.71 4.17 -13.06
C SER A 68 18.01 3.65 -11.66
N TRP A 69 18.11 4.54 -10.67
CA TRP A 69 18.35 4.16 -9.27
C TRP A 69 17.20 3.37 -8.68
N ALA A 70 15.96 3.79 -8.88
CA ALA A 70 14.78 3.05 -8.40
C ALA A 70 14.70 1.64 -9.01
N LYS A 71 15.00 1.52 -10.32
CA LYS A 71 15.09 0.23 -11.01
C LYS A 71 16.20 -0.66 -10.45
N GLN A 72 17.36 -0.08 -10.14
CA GLN A 72 18.48 -0.81 -9.55
C GLN A 72 18.13 -1.30 -8.13
N LEU A 73 17.49 -0.48 -7.32
CA LEU A 73 17.03 -0.84 -5.98
C LEU A 73 15.99 -1.97 -6.00
N ASP A 74 15.01 -1.96 -6.92
CA ASP A 74 14.05 -3.08 -7.07
C ASP A 74 14.77 -4.39 -7.44
N LYS A 75 15.77 -4.34 -8.33
CA LYS A 75 16.58 -5.51 -8.70
C LYS A 75 17.38 -6.07 -7.52
N GLU A 76 17.92 -5.20 -6.68
CA GLU A 76 18.65 -5.56 -5.46
C GLU A 76 17.73 -6.05 -4.34
N GLY A 77 16.40 -6.03 -4.54
CA GLY A 77 15.42 -6.42 -3.54
C GLY A 77 15.14 -5.34 -2.49
N LYS A 78 15.74 -4.16 -2.60
CA LYS A 78 15.55 -2.98 -1.74
C LYS A 78 14.31 -2.19 -2.19
N ARG A 79 13.16 -2.86 -2.19
CA ARG A 79 11.94 -2.38 -2.86
C ARG A 79 11.31 -1.20 -2.16
N GLU A 80 11.49 -1.09 -0.85
CA GLU A 80 11.01 0.03 -0.03
C GLU A 80 11.67 1.34 -0.48
N TYR A 81 12.99 1.35 -0.69
CA TYR A 81 13.70 2.53 -1.19
C TYR A 81 13.33 2.86 -2.63
N ALA A 82 13.15 1.84 -3.49
CA ALA A 82 12.64 2.06 -4.84
C ALA A 82 11.26 2.73 -4.83
N LEU A 83 10.38 2.29 -3.93
CA LEU A 83 9.04 2.85 -3.76
C LEU A 83 9.09 4.31 -3.32
N GLU A 84 9.97 4.66 -2.38
CA GLU A 84 10.14 6.02 -1.87
C GLU A 84 10.53 6.99 -2.98
N ILE A 85 11.47 6.61 -3.85
CA ILE A 85 11.88 7.43 -5.01
C ILE A 85 10.69 7.66 -5.94
N PHE A 86 9.99 6.61 -6.35
CA PHE A 86 8.84 6.75 -7.26
C PHE A 86 7.69 7.58 -6.66
N MET A 87 7.41 7.39 -5.37
CA MET A 87 6.40 8.21 -4.69
C MET A 87 6.79 9.68 -4.61
N TRP A 88 8.07 9.96 -4.38
CA TRP A 88 8.59 11.32 -4.41
C TRP A 88 8.46 11.94 -5.81
N MET A 89 8.79 11.19 -6.87
CA MET A 89 8.59 11.60 -8.26
C MET A 89 7.10 11.90 -8.58
N ASP A 90 6.16 11.03 -8.16
CA ASP A 90 4.71 11.28 -8.31
C ASP A 90 4.26 12.54 -7.55
N LYS A 91 4.77 12.73 -6.33
CA LYS A 91 4.50 13.94 -5.52
C LYS A 91 5.00 15.21 -6.22
N LYS A 92 6.14 15.14 -6.88
CA LYS A 92 6.71 16.21 -7.71
C LYS A 92 6.02 16.37 -9.07
N LYS A 93 5.00 15.56 -9.36
CA LYS A 93 4.24 15.59 -10.63
C LYS A 93 5.13 15.31 -11.84
N MET A 94 6.20 14.53 -11.67
CA MET A 94 6.99 14.04 -12.79
C MET A 94 6.15 13.06 -13.61
N SER A 95 6.18 13.20 -14.92
CA SER A 95 5.45 12.32 -15.83
C SER A 95 6.20 11.02 -16.01
N PHE A 96 5.56 9.89 -15.74
CA PHE A 96 6.10 8.58 -16.07
C PHE A 96 5.72 8.19 -17.50
N SER A 97 6.68 7.64 -18.23
CA SER A 97 6.38 6.83 -19.41
C SER A 97 5.61 5.57 -19.03
N THR A 98 4.98 4.94 -20.01
CA THR A 98 4.21 3.72 -19.79
C THR A 98 5.04 2.58 -19.17
N SER A 99 6.32 2.46 -19.52
CA SER A 99 7.21 1.45 -18.94
C SER A 99 7.63 1.77 -17.50
N GLU A 100 7.83 3.05 -17.19
CA GLU A 100 8.13 3.51 -15.83
C GLU A 100 6.93 3.37 -14.91
N LEU A 101 5.72 3.69 -15.38
CA LEU A 101 4.50 3.46 -14.62
C LEU A 101 4.33 1.96 -14.32
N ALA A 102 4.61 1.08 -15.29
CA ALA A 102 4.57 -0.36 -15.09
C ALA A 102 5.57 -0.83 -14.02
N LEU A 103 6.79 -0.28 -14.04
CA LEU A 103 7.80 -0.54 -13.02
C LEU A 103 7.33 -0.05 -11.63
N PHE A 104 6.81 1.17 -11.55
CA PHE A 104 6.33 1.74 -10.29
C PHE A 104 5.17 0.93 -9.70
N VAL A 105 4.15 0.61 -10.51
CA VAL A 105 3.00 -0.21 -10.10
C VAL A 105 3.45 -1.60 -9.62
N ASN A 106 4.42 -2.21 -10.31
CA ASN A 106 5.03 -3.48 -9.89
C ASN A 106 5.75 -3.35 -8.53
N VAL A 107 6.48 -2.24 -8.29
CA VAL A 107 7.11 -1.96 -6.99
C VAL A 107 6.07 -1.78 -5.89
N ILE A 108 4.96 -1.07 -6.13
CA ILE A 108 3.84 -0.97 -5.18
C ILE A 108 3.29 -2.36 -4.86
N ALA A 109 2.99 -3.16 -5.88
CA ALA A 109 2.43 -4.50 -5.69
C ALA A 109 3.32 -5.41 -4.83
N LYS A 110 4.64 -5.33 -5.04
CA LYS A 110 5.63 -6.12 -4.30
C LYS A 110 5.89 -5.63 -2.87
N THR A 111 5.53 -4.40 -2.52
CA THR A 111 5.82 -3.78 -1.22
C THR A 111 4.58 -3.61 -0.35
N ARG A 112 3.48 -3.13 -0.94
CA ARG A 112 2.22 -2.86 -0.25
C ARG A 112 1.09 -3.82 -0.61
N GLY A 113 1.25 -4.60 -1.67
CA GLY A 113 0.28 -5.58 -2.13
C GLY A 113 -0.47 -5.15 -3.39
N LEU A 114 -1.15 -6.11 -4.01
CA LEU A 114 -1.84 -5.94 -5.29
C LEU A 114 -2.97 -4.91 -5.22
N ASP A 115 -3.72 -4.87 -4.11
CA ASP A 115 -4.85 -3.97 -3.95
C ASP A 115 -4.42 -2.49 -4.03
N ASP A 116 -3.34 -2.14 -3.35
CA ASP A 116 -2.75 -0.79 -3.39
C ASP A 116 -2.24 -0.44 -4.79
N ALA A 117 -1.68 -1.41 -5.50
CA ALA A 117 -1.16 -1.21 -6.85
C ALA A 117 -2.29 -1.00 -7.87
N HIS A 118 -3.38 -1.77 -7.77
CA HIS A 118 -4.59 -1.57 -8.57
C HIS A 118 -5.26 -0.23 -8.25
N ALA A 119 -5.36 0.13 -6.97
CA ALA A 119 -5.92 1.42 -6.55
C ALA A 119 -5.09 2.59 -7.10
N TYR A 120 -3.76 2.48 -7.07
CA TYR A 120 -2.87 3.49 -7.64
C TYR A 120 -3.03 3.58 -9.17
N LEU A 121 -3.02 2.45 -9.89
CA LEU A 121 -3.19 2.45 -11.34
C LEU A 121 -4.51 3.10 -11.75
N LYS A 122 -5.62 2.75 -11.09
CA LYS A 122 -6.94 3.34 -11.32
C LYS A 122 -6.99 4.85 -11.00
N LYS A 123 -6.20 5.32 -10.03
CA LYS A 123 -6.08 6.76 -9.71
C LYS A 123 -5.42 7.53 -10.86
N VAL A 124 -4.37 6.95 -11.46
CA VAL A 124 -3.55 7.60 -12.48
C VAL A 124 -4.14 7.43 -13.88
N ASP A 125 -4.79 6.30 -14.12
CA ASP A 125 -5.43 5.94 -15.38
C ASP A 125 -6.74 5.20 -15.09
N PRO A 126 -7.84 5.94 -14.86
CA PRO A 126 -9.15 5.35 -14.51
C PRO A 126 -9.72 4.46 -15.61
N ASP A 127 -9.34 4.73 -16.86
CA ASP A 127 -9.83 4.04 -18.04
C ASP A 127 -9.06 2.75 -18.30
N CYS A 128 -7.86 2.58 -17.72
CA CYS A 128 -7.02 1.39 -17.91
C CYS A 128 -7.72 0.10 -17.47
N ASP A 129 -8.27 -0.61 -18.44
CA ASP A 129 -9.03 -1.84 -18.25
C ASP A 129 -8.44 -3.05 -19.01
N ARG A 130 -9.10 -4.20 -18.87
CA ARG A 130 -8.66 -5.49 -19.47
C ARG A 130 -8.76 -5.52 -21.00
N MET A 131 -9.61 -4.67 -21.58
CA MET A 131 -10.05 -4.71 -22.97
C MET A 131 -9.52 -3.53 -23.79
N ASP A 132 -8.80 -2.61 -23.16
CA ASP A 132 -8.18 -1.47 -23.83
C ASP A 132 -7.21 -1.87 -24.94
N GLN A 133 -7.19 -1.04 -25.98
CA GLN A 133 -6.14 -1.08 -27.00
C GLN A 133 -4.76 -0.89 -26.35
N PRO A 134 -3.65 -1.39 -26.94
CA PRO A 134 -2.28 -1.35 -26.38
C PRO A 134 -1.68 0.03 -26.00
N ASN A 135 -2.48 1.09 -25.99
CA ASN A 135 -2.04 2.44 -26.30
C ASN A 135 -1.97 3.36 -25.08
N LYS A 136 -2.31 2.88 -23.87
CA LYS A 136 -1.95 3.60 -22.64
C LYS A 136 -1.90 2.68 -21.43
N ASN A 137 -0.74 2.61 -20.80
CA ASN A 137 -0.52 1.97 -19.49
C ASN A 137 -0.86 0.48 -19.34
N TRP A 138 -1.34 -0.19 -20.41
CA TRP A 138 -1.55 -1.64 -20.49
C TRP A 138 -0.36 -2.47 -19.96
N PRO A 139 0.92 -2.12 -20.21
CA PRO A 139 2.04 -2.82 -19.59
C PRO A 139 2.02 -2.85 -18.06
N ALA A 140 1.49 -1.81 -17.39
CA ALA A 140 1.33 -1.79 -15.95
C ALA A 140 0.25 -2.79 -15.50
N TYR A 141 -0.89 -2.81 -16.18
CA TYR A 141 -1.96 -3.77 -15.91
C TYR A 141 -1.51 -5.22 -16.14
N VAL A 142 -0.84 -5.50 -17.26
CA VAL A 142 -0.27 -6.83 -17.55
C VAL A 142 0.76 -7.25 -16.50
N SER A 143 1.56 -6.30 -16.00
CA SER A 143 2.53 -6.58 -14.93
C SER A 143 1.83 -7.02 -13.64
N LEU A 144 0.69 -6.40 -13.28
CA LEU A 144 -0.13 -6.83 -12.15
C LEU A 144 -0.73 -8.21 -12.35
N LEU A 145 -1.32 -8.49 -13.52
CA LEU A 145 -1.87 -9.82 -13.84
C LEU A 145 -0.80 -10.92 -13.74
N ARG A 146 0.42 -10.64 -14.20
CA ARG A 146 1.54 -11.58 -14.10
C ARG A 146 1.92 -11.83 -12.65
N LEU A 147 2.06 -10.76 -11.85
CA LEU A 147 2.36 -10.88 -10.41
C LEU A 147 1.28 -11.68 -9.67
N GLU A 148 0.01 -11.36 -9.89
CA GLU A 148 -1.12 -12.08 -9.30
C GLU A 148 -1.06 -13.57 -9.62
N THR A 149 -0.81 -13.92 -10.88
CA THR A 149 -0.67 -15.31 -11.32
C THR A 149 0.49 -16.01 -10.59
N GLU A 150 1.64 -15.36 -10.47
CA GLU A 150 2.80 -15.93 -9.76
C GLU A 150 2.55 -16.10 -8.26
N LEU A 151 1.84 -15.16 -7.62
CA LEU A 151 1.45 -15.28 -6.22
C LEU A 151 0.45 -16.43 -6.00
N LEU A 152 -0.53 -16.61 -6.90
CA LEU A 152 -1.47 -17.72 -6.85
C LEU A 152 -0.75 -19.06 -7.00
N LYS A 153 0.17 -19.19 -7.98
CA LYS A 153 1.01 -20.38 -8.15
C LYS A 153 1.82 -20.70 -6.89
N LYS A 154 2.47 -19.69 -6.29
CA LYS A 154 3.23 -19.86 -5.03
C LYS A 154 2.35 -20.32 -3.86
N ARG A 155 1.07 -19.96 -3.87
CA ARG A 155 0.08 -20.40 -2.88
C ARG A 155 -0.52 -21.79 -3.18
N GLY A 156 -0.04 -22.48 -4.21
CA GLY A 156 -0.58 -23.77 -4.64
C GLY A 156 -1.95 -23.67 -5.32
N ILE A 157 -2.39 -22.46 -5.67
CA ILE A 157 -3.67 -22.21 -6.33
C ILE A 157 -3.40 -22.14 -7.83
N VAL A 158 -3.67 -23.22 -8.55
CA VAL A 158 -3.65 -23.23 -10.02
C VAL A 158 -4.99 -22.66 -10.50
N ARG A 159 -4.95 -21.54 -11.23
CA ARG A 159 -6.14 -20.98 -11.86
C ARG A 159 -6.66 -22.01 -12.87
N ALA A 160 -7.87 -22.54 -12.66
CA ALA A 160 -8.52 -23.38 -13.65
C ALA A 160 -8.78 -22.54 -14.90
N VAL A 161 -7.93 -22.66 -15.92
CA VAL A 161 -8.25 -22.17 -17.25
C VAL A 161 -9.36 -23.06 -17.75
N ARG A 162 -10.59 -22.56 -17.72
CA ARG A 162 -11.75 -23.26 -18.25
C ARG A 162 -11.46 -23.50 -19.74
N PRO A 163 -11.34 -24.75 -20.23
CA PRO A 163 -11.17 -24.98 -21.65
C PRO A 163 -12.37 -24.37 -22.37
N LEU A 164 -12.13 -23.60 -23.42
CA LEU A 164 -13.18 -23.25 -24.37
C LEU A 164 -13.74 -24.58 -24.87
N ALA A 165 -14.99 -24.86 -24.52
CA ALA A 165 -15.70 -26.02 -25.02
C ALA A 165 -15.67 -25.92 -26.55
N VAL A 166 -14.91 -26.81 -27.18
CA VAL A 166 -14.98 -27.02 -28.62
C VAL A 166 -16.38 -27.60 -28.85
N ALA A 167 -17.26 -26.79 -29.42
CA ALA A 167 -18.57 -27.23 -29.85
C ALA A 167 -18.37 -28.39 -30.83
N SER A 168 -18.95 -29.55 -30.50
CA SER A 168 -19.03 -30.71 -31.37
C SER A 168 -20.01 -30.42 -32.49
N GLU A 169 -19.61 -30.65 -33.74
CA GLU A 169 -20.54 -30.93 -34.86
C GLU A 169 -20.98 -32.40 -34.82
#